data_AF-A0A9D6YRW2-F1
#
_entry.id   AF-A0A9D6YRW2-F1
#
_cell.length_a   1.000
_cell.length_b   1.000
_cell.length_c   1.000
_cell.angle_alpha   90.00
_cell.angle_beta   90.00
_cell.angle_gamma   90.00
#
_symmetry.space_group_name_H-M   'P 1'
#
loop_
_entity.id
_entity.type
_entity.pdbx_description
1 polymer ?
#
loop_
_entity_poly.entity_id
_entity_poly.type
_entity_poly.pdbx_seq_one_letter_code
_entity_poly.pdbx_strand_id
1 'polypeptide(L)'
;MKRNLNHIQPGQRFSGKIEAIHNDTIKILMHDGSLLRIEGGRGTKIFCISGLLWMTQENDLKDYFLATGEEFQVTHPGLAAGLNQ
;
A
#
# COMPACT_ATOMS: atom_id res chain seq x y z
N MET A 1 13.33 23.24 -4.21
CA MET A 1 13.84 22.30 -3.19
C MET A 1 13.39 20.89 -3.61
N LYS A 2 14.27 20.08 -4.20
CA LYS A 2 13.93 18.72 -4.65
C LYS A 2 13.79 17.84 -3.40
N ARG A 3 12.57 17.56 -2.96
CA ARG A 3 12.32 16.62 -1.84
C ARG A 3 12.76 15.23 -2.29
N ASN A 4 13.74 14.67 -1.55
CA ASN A 4 14.36 13.38 -1.79
C ASN A 4 13.32 12.29 -2.08
N LEU A 5 13.47 11.62 -3.22
CA LEU A 5 12.74 10.40 -3.62
C LEU A 5 13.23 9.14 -2.86
N ASN A 6 13.91 9.32 -1.71
CA ASN A 6 14.64 8.27 -1.00
C ASN A 6 13.80 7.47 0.02
N HIS A 7 12.46 7.58 -0.01
CA HIS A 7 11.60 6.81 0.90
C HIS A 7 11.00 5.55 0.27
N ILE A 8 11.50 5.13 -0.90
CA ILE A 8 11.25 3.80 -1.44
C ILE A 8 12.36 2.90 -0.91
N GLN A 9 12.05 2.14 0.14
CA GLN A 9 13.01 1.16 0.65
C GLN A 9 13.25 0.07 -0.40
N PRO A 10 14.43 -0.56 -0.44
CA PRO A 10 14.64 -1.76 -1.24
C PRO A 10 13.49 -2.76 -1.02
N GLY A 11 12.85 -3.18 -2.11
CA GLY A 11 11.71 -4.10 -2.06
C GLY A 11 10.33 -3.46 -2.09
N GLN A 12 10.22 -2.15 -1.87
CA GLN A 12 8.98 -1.42 -2.11
C GLN A 12 8.84 -1.08 -3.60
N ARG A 13 7.72 -1.46 -4.22
CA ARG A 13 7.40 -1.16 -5.62
C ARG A 13 5.95 -0.73 -5.72
N PHE A 14 5.67 0.27 -6.53
CA PHE A 14 4.30 0.68 -6.82
C PHE A 14 4.17 1.11 -8.27
N SER A 15 3.03 0.81 -8.90
CA SER A 15 2.65 1.36 -10.22
C SER A 15 1.63 2.49 -10.14
N GLY A 16 1.17 2.83 -8.93
CA GLY A 16 0.37 4.03 -8.67
C GLY A 16 1.20 5.33 -8.67
N LYS A 17 0.53 6.45 -8.42
CA LYS A 17 1.18 7.77 -8.29
C LYS A 17 1.28 8.16 -6.82
N ILE A 18 2.49 8.48 -6.35
CA ILE A 18 2.62 9.14 -5.04
C ILE A 18 2.02 10.55 -5.15
N GLU A 19 0.98 10.84 -4.38
CA GLU A 19 0.39 12.17 -4.29
C GLU A 19 1.07 13.04 -3.23
N ALA A 20 1.42 12.44 -2.09
CA ALA A 20 2.02 13.16 -0.97
C ALA A 20 2.88 12.23 -0.12
N ILE A 21 3.92 12.81 0.48
CA ILE A 21 4.73 12.20 1.53
C ILE A 21 4.74 13.18 2.70
N HIS A 22 4.30 12.74 3.87
CA HIS A 22 4.28 13.54 5.07
C HIS A 22 4.71 12.70 6.27
N ASN A 23 5.80 13.08 6.92
CA ASN A 23 6.44 12.32 8.00
C ASN A 23 6.59 10.85 7.58
N ASP A 24 5.85 9.95 8.24
CA ASP A 24 5.88 8.50 8.05
C ASP A 24 4.69 7.97 7.22
N THR A 25 3.93 8.87 6.56
CA THR A 25 2.77 8.52 5.73
C THR A 25 3.03 8.85 4.26
N ILE A 26 2.71 7.89 3.40
CA ILE A 26 2.72 8.06 1.95
C ILE A 26 1.28 7.93 1.45
N LYS A 27 0.78 8.95 0.75
CA LYS A 27 -0.50 8.89 0.05
C LYS A 27 -0.25 8.50 -1.39
N ILE A 28 -0.88 7.40 -1.82
CA ILE A 28 -0.75 6.85 -3.16
C ILE A 28 -2.12 6.90 -3.83
N LEU A 29 -2.19 7.52 -5.00
CA LEU A 29 -3.32 7.38 -5.92
C LEU A 29 -3.09 6.12 -6.75
N MET A 30 -4.02 5.18 -6.65
CA MET A 30 -4.00 3.96 -7.44
C MET A 30 -5.01 4.10 -8.59
N HIS A 31 -4.60 3.67 -9.78
CA HIS A 31 -5.48 3.53 -10.94
C HIS A 31 -5.75 2.05 -11.18
N ASP A 32 -6.73 1.71 -12.01
CA ASP A 32 -6.98 0.32 -12.40
C ASP A 32 -5.71 -0.37 -12.90
N GLY A 33 -5.51 -1.62 -12.46
CA GLY A 33 -4.29 -2.38 -12.74
C GLY A 33 -3.05 -1.91 -11.97
N SER A 34 -3.16 -0.90 -11.10
CA SER A 34 -2.06 -0.51 -10.21
C SER A 34 -1.86 -1.57 -9.12
N LEU A 35 -0.59 -1.86 -8.85
CA LEU A 35 -0.15 -2.75 -7.78
C LEU A 35 0.82 -2.00 -6.88
N LEU A 36 0.66 -2.20 -5.58
CA LEU A 36 1.57 -1.78 -4.54
C LEU A 36 2.15 -3.03 -3.88
N ARG A 37 3.47 -3.14 -3.82
CA ARG A 37 4.21 -4.18 -3.10
C ARG A 37 5.02 -3.55 -1.98
N ILE A 38 4.83 -4.08 -0.77
CA ILE A 38 5.55 -3.63 0.42
C ILE A 38 6.33 -4.81 1.01
N GLU A 39 7.64 -4.81 0.82
CA GLU A 39 8.55 -5.69 1.54
C GLU A 39 8.91 -5.09 2.91
N GLY A 40 9.06 -5.93 3.93
CA GLY A 40 9.38 -5.47 5.29
C GLY A 40 8.28 -4.66 5.99
N GLY A 41 7.06 -4.62 5.45
CA GLY A 41 5.97 -3.75 5.93
C GLY A 41 5.20 -4.21 7.16
N ARG A 42 5.67 -5.23 7.91
CA ARG A 42 4.96 -5.71 9.11
C ARG A 42 4.82 -4.58 10.13
N GLY A 43 3.61 -4.38 10.63
CA GLY A 43 3.26 -3.31 11.56
C GLY A 43 2.78 -2.01 10.88
N THR A 44 2.98 -1.86 9.57
CA THR A 44 2.46 -0.71 8.81
C THR A 44 0.93 -0.73 8.80
N LYS A 45 0.33 0.45 8.95
CA LYS A 45 -1.11 0.67 8.76
C LYS A 45 -1.40 1.18 7.36
N ILE A 46 -2.44 0.63 6.74
CA ILE A 46 -2.97 1.07 5.45
C ILE A 46 -4.37 1.63 5.69
N PHE A 47 -4.64 2.79 5.12
CA PHE A 47 -5.93 3.45 5.16
C PHE A 47 -6.48 3.56 3.75
N CYS A 48 -7.69 3.05 3.53
CA CYS A 48 -8.38 3.24 2.27
C CYS A 48 -9.14 4.57 2.30
N ILE A 49 -8.60 5.59 1.64
CA ILE A 49 -9.22 6.92 1.63
C ILE A 49 -10.46 6.96 0.73
N SER A 50 -10.47 6.21 -0.36
CA SER A 50 -11.56 6.14 -1.32
C SER A 50 -11.44 4.88 -2.18
N GLY A 51 -12.58 4.29 -2.52
CA GLY A 51 -12.67 3.07 -3.33
C GLY A 51 -12.64 1.78 -2.50
N LEU A 52 -12.18 0.71 -3.14
CA LEU A 52 -12.04 -0.62 -2.56
C LEU A 52 -10.66 -1.18 -2.92
N LEU A 53 -9.87 -1.52 -1.91
CA LEU A 53 -8.53 -2.06 -2.09
C LEU A 53 -8.52 -3.56 -1.80
N TRP A 54 -8.11 -4.37 -2.76
CA TRP A 54 -7.76 -5.77 -2.51
C TRP A 54 -6.33 -5.85 -1.97
N MET A 55 -6.11 -6.72 -1.00
CA MET A 55 -4.82 -6.94 -0.37
C MET A 55 -4.59 -8.42 -0.09
N THR A 56 -3.35 -8.86 -0.25
CA THR A 56 -2.89 -10.20 0.10
C THR A 56 -1.52 -10.13 0.77
N GLN A 57 -1.16 -11.14 1.54
CA GLN A 57 0.12 -11.19 2.25
C GLN A 57 0.80 -12.54 2.06
N GLU A 58 2.13 -12.54 2.15
CA GLU A 58 2.89 -13.77 2.00
C GLU A 58 2.62 -14.73 3.17
N ASN A 59 2.29 -15.98 2.83
CA ASN A 59 1.92 -17.04 3.78
C ASN A 59 0.65 -16.74 4.60
N ASP A 60 -0.18 -15.79 4.17
CA ASP A 60 -1.55 -15.65 4.65
C ASP A 60 -2.49 -16.37 3.67
N LEU A 61 -3.38 -17.20 4.21
CA LEU A 61 -4.36 -17.95 3.40
C LEU A 61 -5.56 -17.09 3.00
N LYS A 62 -5.62 -15.85 3.48
CA LYS A 62 -6.72 -14.92 3.25
C LYS A 62 -6.27 -13.74 2.41
N ASP A 63 -7.17 -13.37 1.52
CA ASP A 63 -7.19 -12.04 0.94
C ASP A 63 -8.12 -11.14 1.75
N TYR A 64 -7.86 -9.85 1.69
CA TYR A 64 -8.59 -8.82 2.39
C TYR A 64 -9.09 -7.78 1.41
N PHE A 65 -10.30 -7.29 1.64
CA PHE A 65 -10.84 -6.12 0.97
C PHE A 65 -10.95 -4.99 1.99
N LEU A 66 -10.39 -3.84 1.65
CA LEU A 66 -10.39 -2.65 2.50
C LEU A 66 -11.21 -1.56 1.82
N ALA A 67 -12.39 -1.31 2.36
CA ALA A 67 -13.32 -0.31 1.86
C ALA A 67 -12.97 1.09 2.36
N THR A 68 -13.59 2.09 1.75
CA THR A 68 -13.41 3.50 2.11
C THR A 68 -13.64 3.75 3.60
N GLY A 69 -12.67 4.39 4.26
CA GLY A 69 -12.70 4.71 5.68
C GLY A 69 -12.15 3.61 6.59
N GLU A 70 -11.84 2.42 6.06
CA GLU A 70 -11.29 1.32 6.83
C GLU A 70 -9.76 1.38 6.91
N GLU A 71 -9.23 0.78 7.99
CA GLU A 71 -7.80 0.57 8.19
C GLU A 71 -7.43 -0.92 8.25
N PHE A 72 -6.23 -1.24 7.78
CA PHE A 72 -5.65 -2.57 7.85
C PHE A 72 -4.23 -2.51 8.39
N GLN A 73 -3.92 -3.37 9.37
CA GLN A 73 -2.57 -3.53 9.88
C GLN A 73 -1.90 -4.74 9.23
N VAL A 74 -0.75 -4.51 8.60
CA VAL A 74 0.04 -5.56 7.96
C VAL A 74 0.65 -6.48 9.02
N THR A 75 0.17 -7.72 9.11
CA THR A 75 0.65 -8.72 10.09
C THR A 75 1.71 -9.68 9.53
N HIS A 76 1.66 -9.98 8.23
CA HIS A 76 2.60 -10.84 7.51
C HIS A 76 3.50 -10.05 6.54
N PRO A 77 4.70 -10.56 6.21
CA PRO A 77 5.58 -9.93 5.22
C PRO A 77 4.96 -9.95 3.81
N GLY A 78 5.59 -9.22 2.88
CA GLY A 78 5.32 -9.35 1.45
C GLY A 78 3.90 -8.94 1.03
N LEU A 79 3.36 -7.86 1.61
CA LEU A 79 2.03 -7.37 1.22
C LEU A 79 2.02 -6.97 -0.26
N ALA A 80 1.00 -7.43 -0.98
CA ALA A 80 0.59 -6.87 -2.26
C ALA A 80 -0.83 -6.28 -2.14
N ALA A 81 -1.04 -5.12 -2.75
CA ALA A 81 -2.33 -4.44 -2.78
C ALA A 81 -2.64 -3.92 -4.19
N GLY A 82 -3.92 -3.94 -4.57
CA GLY A 82 -4.38 -3.52 -5.89
C GLY A 82 -5.84 -3.06 -5.86
N LEU A 83 -6.25 -2.27 -6.86
CA LEU A 83 -7.67 -2.02 -7.07
C LEU A 83 -8.27 -3.24 -7.76
N ASN A 84 -9.29 -3.83 -7.13
CA ASN A 84 -10.05 -4.91 -7.75
C ASN A 84 -11.06 -4.29 -8.72
N GLN A 85 -11.15 -4.85 -9.93
CA GLN A 85 -12.21 -4.51 -10.89
C GLN A 85 -13.52 -5.22 -10.54
#